data_AF-A0AAW6PCU9-F1
#
_entry.id   AF-A0AAW6PCU9-F1
#
_cell.length_a   1.000
_cell.length_b   1.000
_cell.length_c   1.000
_cell.angle_alpha   90.00
_cell.angle_beta   90.00
_cell.angle_gamma   90.00
#
_symmetry.space_group_name_H-M   'P 1'
#
loop_
_entity.id
_entity.type
_entity.pdbx_description
1 polymer ?
#
loop_
_entity_poly.entity_id
_entity_poly.type
_entity_poly.pdbx_seq_one_letter_code
_entity_poly.pdbx_strand_id
1 'polypeptide(L)'
;MYTETFPTIRTSPSIVPVRVAATAAFALMGITHLVGGTGSVFDVTRAGEWRRLVEARTPIHVEIEVDGEEAVRPDLRSASEHLANIREVLNPAIADLAGTFGVSRQAIYKWLGGESTPEADNFARIQALSQVADAFREAGVKRAPMMLKMKAFDGRSLLDLIAANQTVMEHVQTLISEAQAMDAAYERSGLAKSKAAPTDDWRSAASIPGYLEQ
;
A
#
# COMPACT_ATOMS: atom_id res chain seq x y z
N MET A 1 -47.08 -57.95 -5.17
CA MET A 1 -47.32 -56.82 -4.24
C MET A 1 -46.15 -56.82 -3.27
N TYR A 2 -45.21 -55.87 -3.23
CA TYR A 2 -45.27 -54.42 -3.41
C TYR A 2 -44.00 -53.91 -4.14
N THR A 3 -44.17 -52.88 -4.97
CA THR A 3 -43.09 -52.05 -5.52
C THR A 3 -43.07 -50.73 -4.75
N GLU A 4 -41.99 -50.42 -4.04
CA GLU A 4 -41.79 -49.11 -3.41
C GLU A 4 -41.04 -48.17 -4.36
N THR A 5 -41.77 -47.17 -4.84
CA THR A 5 -41.30 -46.00 -5.56
C THR A 5 -40.72 -44.97 -4.58
N PHE A 6 -39.45 -44.63 -4.74
CA PHE A 6 -38.82 -43.50 -4.04
C PHE A 6 -39.25 -42.15 -4.66
N PRO A 7 -39.55 -41.11 -3.86
CA PRO A 7 -39.99 -39.82 -4.38
C PRO A 7 -38.84 -38.99 -4.94
N THR A 8 -39.07 -38.40 -6.11
CA THR A 8 -38.16 -37.44 -6.75
C THR A 8 -38.28 -36.09 -6.04
N ILE A 9 -37.24 -35.68 -5.30
CA ILE A 9 -37.17 -34.32 -4.75
C ILE A 9 -36.80 -33.37 -5.89
N ARG A 10 -37.80 -32.64 -6.38
CA ARG A 10 -37.61 -31.54 -7.34
C ARG A 10 -37.22 -30.28 -6.57
N THR A 11 -35.93 -30.01 -6.46
CA THR A 11 -35.43 -28.71 -5.98
C THR A 11 -35.48 -27.71 -7.14
N SER A 12 -36.41 -26.77 -7.08
CA SER A 12 -36.37 -25.55 -7.90
C SER A 12 -35.16 -24.71 -7.49
N PRO A 13 -34.34 -24.19 -8.41
CA PRO A 13 -33.27 -23.26 -8.05
C PRO A 13 -33.89 -21.92 -7.63
N SER A 14 -33.85 -21.61 -6.34
CA SER A 14 -34.04 -20.25 -5.86
C SER A 14 -32.77 -19.45 -6.15
N ILE A 15 -32.85 -18.50 -7.07
CA ILE A 15 -31.80 -17.52 -7.30
C ILE A 15 -31.88 -16.51 -6.15
N VAL A 16 -30.90 -16.54 -5.25
CA VAL A 16 -30.70 -15.48 -4.25
C VAL A 16 -29.56 -14.60 -4.77
N PRO A 17 -29.77 -13.29 -5.00
CA PRO A 17 -28.69 -12.41 -5.41
C PRO A 17 -27.83 -12.08 -4.18
N VAL A 18 -26.70 -12.77 -4.01
CA VAL A 18 -25.67 -12.36 -3.04
C VAL A 18 -24.76 -11.34 -3.71
N ARG A 19 -24.82 -10.11 -3.19
CA ARG A 19 -23.89 -9.01 -3.47
C ARG A 19 -22.46 -9.48 -3.17
N VAL A 20 -21.61 -9.33 -4.18
CA VAL A 20 -20.14 -9.27 -4.19
C VAL A 20 -19.48 -9.50 -2.83
N ALA A 21 -19.11 -10.75 -2.56
CA ALA A 21 -17.98 -11.08 -1.71
C ALA A 21 -16.97 -11.81 -2.62
N ALA A 22 -15.78 -11.22 -2.74
CA ALA A 22 -14.70 -11.68 -3.60
C ALA A 22 -14.47 -13.19 -3.41
N THR A 23 -14.97 -13.97 -4.35
CA THR A 23 -14.75 -15.41 -4.39
C THR A 23 -13.53 -15.61 -5.29
N ALA A 24 -12.38 -15.88 -4.69
CA ALA A 24 -11.20 -16.30 -5.44
C ALA A 24 -11.54 -17.63 -6.13
N ALA A 25 -11.82 -17.58 -7.43
CA ALA A 25 -12.07 -18.75 -8.23
C ALA A 25 -10.74 -19.44 -8.53
N PHE A 26 -10.44 -20.53 -7.83
CA PHE A 26 -9.37 -21.44 -8.24
C PHE A 26 -9.94 -22.37 -9.32
N ALA A 27 -9.60 -22.12 -10.58
CA ALA A 27 -9.88 -23.03 -11.68
C ALA A 27 -8.93 -24.23 -11.59
N LEU A 28 -9.44 -25.35 -11.10
CA LEU A 28 -8.70 -26.61 -11.05
C LEU A 28 -8.79 -27.28 -12.45
N MET A 29 -8.03 -26.79 -13.43
CA MET A 29 -7.82 -27.54 -14.67
C MET A 29 -6.64 -28.48 -14.49
N GLY A 30 -6.93 -29.79 -14.44
CA GLY A 30 -5.89 -30.80 -14.32
C GLY A 30 -6.39 -32.22 -14.23
N ILE A 31 -7.28 -32.65 -15.14
CA ILE A 31 -7.44 -34.08 -15.45
C ILE A 31 -7.56 -34.25 -16.97
N THR A 32 -6.43 -34.29 -17.66
CA THR A 32 -6.35 -34.94 -18.97
C THR A 32 -5.93 -36.39 -18.76
N HIS A 33 -6.89 -37.24 -18.40
CA HIS A 33 -7.29 -38.40 -19.20
C HIS A 33 -8.44 -39.17 -18.56
N LEU A 34 -9.57 -39.18 -19.29
CA LEU A 34 -10.74 -40.07 -19.18
C LEU A 34 -11.54 -40.03 -17.86
N VAL A 35 -12.32 -38.96 -17.65
CA VAL A 35 -13.78 -39.03 -17.46
C VAL A 35 -14.36 -37.70 -17.91
N GLY A 36 -15.15 -37.67 -18.98
CA GLY A 36 -16.05 -36.56 -19.25
C GLY A 36 -17.21 -36.60 -18.25
N GLY A 37 -17.43 -35.52 -17.49
CA GLY A 37 -18.61 -35.42 -16.61
C GLY A 37 -18.54 -34.31 -15.55
N THR A 38 -19.33 -33.25 -15.78
CA THR A 38 -19.87 -32.24 -14.84
C THR A 38 -18.89 -31.41 -14.00
N GLY A 39 -18.78 -30.12 -14.33
CA GLY A 39 -18.06 -29.12 -13.55
C GLY A 39 -18.59 -29.00 -12.12
N SER A 40 -17.84 -29.54 -11.16
CA SER A 40 -18.08 -29.33 -9.74
C SER A 40 -17.26 -28.13 -9.25
N VAL A 41 -17.94 -27.14 -8.67
CA VAL A 41 -17.31 -26.07 -7.90
C VAL A 41 -17.13 -26.59 -6.48
N PHE A 42 -15.89 -26.69 -6.01
CA PHE A 42 -15.62 -27.09 -4.63
C PHE A 42 -15.55 -25.86 -3.73
N ASP A 43 -16.30 -25.89 -2.63
CA ASP A 43 -16.20 -24.88 -1.58
C ASP A 43 -14.88 -25.03 -0.82
N VAL A 44 -14.02 -24.01 -0.94
CA VAL A 44 -12.67 -23.99 -0.35
C VAL A 44 -12.71 -23.95 1.19
N THR A 45 -13.83 -23.57 1.81
CA THR A 45 -13.96 -23.54 3.28
C THR A 45 -13.95 -24.92 3.91
N ARG A 46 -14.31 -25.97 3.14
CA ARG A 46 -14.29 -27.37 3.59
C ARG A 46 -13.06 -28.14 3.11
N ALA A 47 -12.05 -27.45 2.56
CA ALA A 47 -10.87 -28.09 1.97
C ALA A 47 -10.11 -29.01 2.95
N GLY A 48 -10.17 -28.78 4.26
CA GLY A 48 -9.56 -29.66 5.26
C GLY A 48 -10.23 -31.04 5.38
N GLU A 49 -11.55 -31.13 5.17
CA GLU A 49 -12.32 -32.36 5.31
C GLU A 49 -12.08 -33.31 4.13
N TRP A 50 -12.13 -32.78 2.91
CA TRP A 50 -11.97 -33.57 1.70
C TRP A 50 -10.50 -33.91 1.42
N ARG A 51 -9.55 -33.08 1.88
CA ARG A 51 -8.11 -33.38 1.81
C ARG A 51 -7.76 -34.71 2.46
N ARG A 52 -8.35 -35.02 3.62
CA ARG A 52 -8.17 -36.30 4.31
C ARG A 52 -8.68 -37.50 3.52
N LEU A 53 -9.72 -37.30 2.69
CA LEU A 53 -10.29 -38.34 1.85
C LEU A 53 -9.45 -38.61 0.59
N VAL A 54 -8.70 -37.62 0.11
CA VAL A 54 -7.90 -37.71 -1.13
C VAL A 54 -6.42 -38.03 -0.86
N GLU A 55 -5.85 -37.59 0.28
CA GLU A 55 -4.46 -37.87 0.69
C GLU A 55 -4.13 -39.37 0.73
N ALA A 56 -5.11 -40.21 1.04
CA ALA A 56 -4.90 -41.64 1.17
C ALA A 56 -4.60 -42.36 -0.17
N ARG A 57 -4.81 -41.71 -1.32
CA ARG A 57 -4.76 -42.41 -2.62
C ARG A 57 -3.89 -41.78 -3.70
N THR A 58 -3.42 -40.54 -3.55
CA THR A 58 -2.47 -39.93 -4.50
C THR A 58 -1.73 -38.74 -3.87
N PRO A 59 -0.41 -38.59 -4.10
CA PRO A 59 0.29 -37.37 -3.73
C PRO A 59 -0.25 -36.21 -4.59
N ILE A 60 -0.81 -35.19 -3.93
CA ILE A 60 -1.31 -34.00 -4.61
C ILE A 60 -0.14 -33.04 -4.77
N HIS A 61 0.32 -32.88 -6.01
CA HIS A 61 1.26 -31.81 -6.38
C HIS A 61 0.43 -30.56 -6.72
N VAL A 62 0.58 -29.50 -5.93
CA VAL A 62 -0.07 -28.21 -6.19
C VAL A 62 0.91 -27.36 -6.98
N GLU A 63 0.67 -27.21 -8.27
CA GLU A 63 1.36 -26.25 -9.13
C GLU A 63 0.48 -24.99 -9.21
N ILE A 64 0.97 -23.88 -8.67
CA ILE A 64 0.24 -22.61 -8.63
C ILE A 64 0.51 -21.90 -9.95
N GLU A 65 -0.37 -22.09 -10.93
CA GLU A 65 -0.37 -21.29 -12.15
C GLU A 65 -0.99 -19.93 -11.84
N VAL A 66 -0.15 -18.89 -11.84
CA VAL A 66 -0.59 -17.50 -11.64
C VAL A 66 -1.05 -16.98 -13.00
N ASP A 67 -2.34 -17.08 -13.27
CA ASP A 67 -2.94 -16.54 -14.49
C ASP A 67 -2.77 -15.01 -14.52
N GLY A 68 -2.32 -14.52 -15.67
CA GLY A 68 -1.63 -13.24 -15.87
C GLY A 68 -2.55 -12.03 -16.00
N GLU A 69 -3.34 -11.75 -14.98
CA GLU A 69 -3.66 -10.37 -14.65
C GLU A 69 -2.76 -9.98 -13.49
N GLU A 70 -2.18 -8.78 -13.53
CA GLU A 70 -1.32 -8.22 -12.48
C GLU A 70 -2.16 -7.99 -11.22
N ALA A 71 -2.56 -9.09 -10.57
CA ALA A 71 -3.29 -9.09 -9.33
C ALA A 71 -2.38 -8.41 -8.34
N VAL A 72 -2.77 -7.18 -7.96
CA VAL A 72 -2.09 -6.36 -6.95
C VAL A 72 -1.80 -7.28 -5.79
N ARG A 73 -0.51 -7.65 -5.65
CA ARG A 73 -0.11 -8.59 -4.61
C ARG A 73 -0.52 -7.96 -3.29
N PRO A 74 -1.36 -8.62 -2.48
CA PRO A 74 -1.78 -8.05 -1.22
C PRO A 74 -0.53 -7.80 -0.39
N ASP A 75 -0.37 -6.56 0.06
CA ASP A 75 0.74 -6.18 0.92
C ASP A 75 0.52 -6.83 2.28
N LEU A 76 1.34 -7.83 2.61
CA LEU A 76 1.22 -8.62 3.84
C LEU A 76 1.98 -7.98 5.02
N ARG A 77 2.54 -6.79 4.85
CA ARG A 77 3.27 -6.09 5.91
C ARG A 77 2.34 -5.71 7.06
N SER A 78 2.84 -5.89 8.26
CA SER A 78 2.25 -5.39 9.50
C SER A 78 2.33 -3.87 9.59
N ALA A 79 1.50 -3.27 10.46
CA ALA A 79 1.54 -1.83 10.70
C ALA A 79 2.92 -1.36 11.19
N SER A 80 3.59 -2.17 12.02
CA SER A 80 4.95 -1.93 12.50
C SER A 80 5.96 -1.89 11.35
N GLU A 81 5.87 -2.81 10.39
CA GLU A 81 6.78 -2.86 9.23
C GLU A 81 6.54 -1.66 8.30
N HIS A 82 5.28 -1.30 8.07
CA HIS A 82 4.94 -0.09 7.32
C HIS A 82 5.50 1.17 7.97
N LEU A 83 5.35 1.32 9.29
CA LEU A 83 5.87 2.46 10.03
C LEU A 83 7.40 2.48 10.05
N ALA A 84 8.05 1.32 10.14
CA ALA A 84 9.50 1.22 10.03
C ALA A 84 10.01 1.72 8.67
N ASN A 85 9.39 1.26 7.59
CA ASN A 85 9.68 1.69 6.21
C ASN A 85 9.55 3.21 6.04
N ILE A 86 8.45 3.78 6.53
CA ILE A 86 8.19 5.23 6.49
C ILE A 86 9.31 5.99 7.20
N ARG A 87 9.74 5.51 8.38
CA ARG A 87 10.79 6.17 9.16
C ARG A 87 12.16 6.08 8.50
N GLU A 88 12.46 4.97 7.85
CA GLU A 88 13.73 4.77 7.17
C GLU A 88 13.89 5.71 5.96
N VAL A 89 12.85 5.80 5.12
CA VAL A 89 12.93 6.55 3.86
C VAL A 89 12.57 8.02 4.02
N LEU A 90 11.44 8.30 4.68
CA LEU A 90 10.87 9.65 4.75
C LEU A 90 11.30 10.40 6.02
N ASN A 91 11.78 9.68 7.04
CA ASN A 91 12.21 10.21 8.34
C ASN A 91 11.31 11.32 8.94
N PRO A 92 9.97 11.13 8.98
CA PRO A 92 9.08 12.13 9.57
C PRO A 92 9.22 12.16 11.10
N ALA A 93 8.97 13.31 11.71
CA ALA A 93 8.90 13.38 13.17
C ALA A 93 7.68 12.60 13.69
N ILE A 94 7.80 11.98 14.86
CA ILE A 94 6.67 11.27 15.50
C ILE A 94 5.48 12.22 15.72
N ALA A 95 5.75 13.51 15.98
CA ALA A 95 4.70 14.52 16.07
C ALA A 95 3.96 14.75 14.73
N ASP A 96 4.69 14.72 13.61
CA ASP A 96 4.10 14.89 12.28
C ASP A 96 3.22 13.67 11.92
N LEU A 97 3.68 12.44 12.23
CA LEU A 97 2.88 11.23 12.06
C LEU A 97 1.62 11.22 12.93
N ALA A 98 1.76 11.61 14.20
CA ALA A 98 0.64 11.72 15.14
C ALA A 98 -0.42 12.73 14.62
N GLY A 99 0.02 13.89 14.12
CA GLY A 99 -0.86 14.89 13.51
C GLY A 99 -1.54 14.38 12.23
N THR A 100 -0.78 13.71 11.35
CA THR A 100 -1.28 13.19 10.07
C THR A 100 -2.37 12.13 10.27
N PHE A 101 -2.21 11.25 11.27
CA PHE A 101 -3.18 10.19 11.55
C PHE A 101 -4.25 10.59 12.57
N GLY A 102 -4.17 11.80 13.16
CA GLY A 102 -5.13 12.27 14.16
C GLY A 102 -5.08 11.51 15.49
N VAL A 103 -3.92 10.95 15.86
CA VAL A 103 -3.74 10.11 17.05
C VAL A 103 -2.69 10.67 18.00
N SER A 104 -2.64 10.14 19.23
CA SER A 104 -1.58 10.51 20.17
C SER A 104 -0.22 9.94 19.75
N ARG A 105 0.88 10.60 20.13
CA ARG A 105 2.24 10.07 19.94
C ARG A 105 2.41 8.69 20.57
N GLN A 106 1.73 8.42 21.69
CA GLN A 106 1.78 7.13 22.36
C GLN A 106 1.18 6.01 21.52
N ALA A 107 0.12 6.28 20.74
CA ALA A 107 -0.45 5.32 19.81
C ALA A 107 0.58 4.93 18.73
N ILE A 108 1.31 5.91 18.17
CA ILE A 108 2.37 5.66 17.20
C ILE A 108 3.46 4.76 17.79
N TYR A 109 3.89 5.00 19.03
CA TYR A 109 4.89 4.14 19.68
C TYR A 109 4.38 2.71 19.88
N LYS A 110 3.13 2.53 20.31
CA LYS A 110 2.53 1.19 20.47
C LYS A 110 2.44 0.44 19.14
N TRP A 111 2.08 1.12 18.05
CA TRP A 111 2.04 0.52 16.72
C TRP A 111 3.42 0.18 16.20
N LEU A 112 4.42 1.04 16.45
CA LEU A 112 5.80 0.77 16.08
C LEU A 112 6.37 -0.44 16.85
N GLY A 113 6.02 -0.58 18.12
CA GLY A 113 6.41 -1.71 18.96
C GLY A 113 5.59 -2.99 18.73
N GLY A 114 4.57 -2.96 17.88
CA GLY A 114 3.67 -4.09 17.65
C GLY A 114 2.75 -4.41 18.84
N GLU A 115 2.70 -3.55 19.86
CA GLU A 115 1.87 -3.72 21.07
C GLU A 115 0.38 -3.52 20.80
N SER A 116 0.05 -2.84 19.69
CA SER A 116 -1.33 -2.54 19.29
C SER A 116 -1.43 -2.50 17.77
N THR A 117 -2.60 -2.86 17.24
CA THR A 117 -2.93 -2.74 15.83
C THR A 117 -3.74 -1.46 15.60
N PRO A 118 -3.41 -0.63 14.58
CA PRO A 118 -4.23 0.52 14.21
C PRO A 118 -5.64 0.10 13.78
N GLU A 119 -6.59 1.03 13.91
CA GLU A 119 -7.91 0.90 13.29
C GLU A 119 -7.78 0.85 11.76
N ALA A 120 -8.77 0.24 11.08
CA ALA A 120 -8.72 0.00 9.63
C ALA A 120 -8.41 1.26 8.80
N ASP A 121 -9.03 2.39 9.14
CA ASP A 121 -8.81 3.67 8.45
C ASP A 121 -7.37 4.19 8.64
N ASN A 122 -6.84 4.07 9.86
CA ASN A 122 -5.46 4.44 10.16
C ASN A 122 -4.47 3.49 9.49
N PHE A 123 -4.79 2.21 9.43
CA PHE A 123 -3.99 1.21 8.73
C PHE A 123 -3.90 1.52 7.24
N ALA A 124 -5.02 1.86 6.58
CA ALA A 124 -5.04 2.27 5.18
C ALA A 124 -4.18 3.53 4.93
N ARG A 125 -4.26 4.54 5.80
CA ARG A 125 -3.41 5.73 5.72
C ARG A 125 -1.92 5.43 5.91
N ILE A 126 -1.59 4.55 6.86
CA ILE A 126 -0.22 4.07 7.10
C ILE A 126 0.29 3.33 5.85
N GLN A 127 -0.52 2.46 5.26
CA GLN A 127 -0.18 1.72 4.05
C GLN A 127 0.07 2.69 2.88
N ALA A 128 -0.81 3.67 2.67
CA ALA A 128 -0.63 4.70 1.64
C ALA A 128 0.68 5.48 1.82
N LEU A 129 1.00 5.92 3.05
CA LEU A 129 2.28 6.59 3.33
C LEU A 129 3.49 5.66 3.15
N SER A 130 3.33 4.37 3.41
CA SER A 130 4.37 3.37 3.18
C SER A 130 4.63 3.13 1.69
N GLN A 131 3.58 3.10 0.86
CA GLN A 131 3.71 3.01 -0.60
C GLN A 131 4.39 4.25 -1.18
N VAL A 132 4.09 5.43 -0.63
CA VAL A 132 4.83 6.67 -0.95
C VAL A 132 6.32 6.49 -0.62
N ALA A 133 6.64 5.99 0.58
CA ALA A 133 8.03 5.73 0.96
C ALA A 133 8.71 4.75 0.01
N ASP A 134 8.02 3.68 -0.40
CA ASP A 134 8.53 2.71 -1.38
C ASP A 134 8.83 3.38 -2.73
N ALA A 135 7.92 4.21 -3.25
CA ALA A 135 8.11 4.95 -4.50
C ALA A 135 9.29 5.94 -4.43
N PHE A 136 9.46 6.66 -3.33
CA PHE A 136 10.60 7.56 -3.12
C PHE A 136 11.93 6.79 -3.06
N ARG A 137 11.94 5.61 -2.41
CA ARG A 137 13.13 4.75 -2.35
C ARG A 137 13.47 4.19 -3.73
N GLU A 138 12.48 3.68 -4.46
CA GLU A 138 12.66 3.14 -5.81
C GLU A 138 13.19 4.20 -6.78
N ALA A 139 12.69 5.43 -6.69
CA ALA A 139 13.16 6.55 -7.49
C ALA A 139 14.52 7.15 -7.03
N GLY A 140 15.11 6.64 -5.94
CA GLY A 140 16.41 7.08 -5.44
C GLY A 140 16.44 8.51 -4.92
N VAL A 141 15.30 9.03 -4.45
CA VAL A 141 15.18 10.44 -4.03
C VAL A 141 15.88 10.67 -2.68
N LYS A 142 17.02 11.35 -2.70
CA LYS A 142 17.82 11.62 -1.48
C LYS A 142 17.16 12.61 -0.52
N ARG A 143 16.31 13.50 -1.03
CA ARG A 143 15.72 14.63 -0.29
C ARG A 143 14.27 14.38 0.12
N ALA A 144 13.87 13.11 0.26
CA ALA A 144 12.50 12.70 0.56
C ALA A 144 11.87 13.41 1.77
N PRO A 145 12.58 13.63 2.92
CA PRO A 145 12.00 14.33 4.07
C PRO A 145 11.61 15.79 3.78
N MET A 146 12.34 16.46 2.88
CA MET A 146 12.06 17.85 2.48
C MET A 146 10.87 17.90 1.53
N MET A 147 10.79 16.97 0.58
CA MET A 147 9.66 16.86 -0.36
C MET A 147 8.34 16.62 0.36
N LEU A 148 8.37 15.81 1.42
CA LEU A 148 7.20 15.49 2.23
C LEU A 148 6.53 16.74 2.85
N LYS A 149 7.34 17.73 3.25
CA LYS A 149 6.88 18.97 3.91
C LYS A 149 6.57 20.11 2.94
N MET A 150 6.95 19.96 1.67
CA MET A 150 6.75 20.98 0.65
C MET A 150 5.25 21.16 0.37
N LYS A 151 4.77 22.41 0.38
CA LYS A 151 3.39 22.76 0.07
C LYS A 151 3.17 22.86 -1.45
N ALA A 152 3.24 21.72 -2.12
CA ALA A 152 3.17 21.65 -3.59
C ALA A 152 1.73 21.61 -4.14
N PHE A 153 0.73 21.27 -3.30
CA PHE A 153 -0.62 20.97 -3.75
C PHE A 153 -1.63 21.96 -3.18
N ASP A 154 -1.75 23.13 -3.79
CA ASP A 154 -2.67 24.21 -3.35
C ASP A 154 -2.46 24.61 -1.88
N GLY A 155 -1.19 24.86 -1.52
CA GLY A 155 -0.81 25.18 -0.14
C GLY A 155 -0.78 23.97 0.82
N ARG A 156 -1.11 22.76 0.36
CA ARG A 156 -1.06 21.52 1.15
C ARG A 156 0.19 20.70 0.84
N SER A 157 0.69 20.02 1.86
CA SER A 157 1.78 19.06 1.78
C SER A 157 1.26 17.65 1.48
N LEU A 158 2.17 16.72 1.12
CA LEU A 158 1.78 15.33 0.90
C LEU A 158 1.23 14.68 2.18
N LEU A 159 1.70 15.08 3.36
CA LEU A 159 1.12 14.63 4.64
C LEU A 159 -0.32 15.09 4.81
N ASP A 160 -0.63 16.33 4.43
CA ASP A 160 -2.00 16.86 4.51
C ASP A 160 -2.94 16.10 3.58
N LEU A 161 -2.48 15.70 2.39
CA LEU A 161 -3.25 14.87 1.46
C LEU A 161 -3.52 13.48 2.03
N ILE A 162 -2.54 12.88 2.72
CA ILE A 162 -2.69 11.56 3.36
C ILE A 162 -3.67 11.64 4.53
N ALA A 163 -3.56 12.71 5.34
CA ALA A 163 -4.49 12.96 6.43
C ALA A 163 -5.93 13.09 5.92
N ALA A 164 -6.13 13.73 4.76
CA ALA A 164 -7.41 13.89 4.11
C ALA A 164 -7.88 12.65 3.29
N ASN A 165 -7.05 11.60 3.19
CA ASN A 165 -7.28 10.44 2.31
C ASN A 165 -7.50 10.82 0.84
N GLN A 166 -6.80 11.86 0.38
CA GLN A 166 -6.88 12.44 -0.97
C GLN A 166 -5.59 12.19 -1.78
N THR A 167 -4.65 11.42 -1.25
CA THR A 167 -3.40 11.13 -1.95
C THR A 167 -3.64 10.20 -3.12
N VAL A 168 -3.24 10.63 -4.31
CA VAL A 168 -3.16 9.81 -5.51
C VAL A 168 -1.70 9.66 -5.94
N MET A 169 -1.39 8.57 -6.65
CA MET A 169 -0.01 8.29 -7.09
C MET A 169 0.56 9.39 -8.00
N GLU A 170 -0.28 10.14 -8.72
CA GLU A 170 0.15 11.29 -9.54
C GLU A 170 0.83 12.40 -8.70
N HIS A 171 0.34 12.65 -7.48
CA HIS A 171 0.96 13.60 -6.57
C HIS A 171 2.37 13.14 -6.17
N VAL A 172 2.53 11.85 -5.91
CA VAL A 172 3.82 11.24 -5.55
C VAL A 172 4.80 11.38 -6.71
N GLN A 173 4.37 11.05 -7.93
CA GLN A 173 5.22 11.14 -9.12
C GLN A 173 5.61 12.57 -9.47
N THR A 174 4.71 13.53 -9.25
CA THR A 174 5.02 14.95 -9.40
C THR A 174 6.17 15.35 -8.46
N LEU A 175 6.09 14.99 -7.18
CA LEU A 175 7.17 15.29 -6.22
C LEU A 175 8.47 14.57 -6.53
N ILE A 176 8.41 13.32 -7.00
CA ILE A 176 9.60 12.58 -7.43
C ILE A 176 10.27 13.28 -8.61
N SER A 177 9.49 13.67 -9.63
CA SER A 177 10.00 14.36 -10.82
C SER A 177 10.64 15.71 -10.46
N GLU A 178 10.02 16.45 -9.54
CA GLU A 178 10.56 17.72 -9.05
C GLU A 178 11.87 17.49 -8.29
N ALA A 179 11.92 16.50 -7.40
CA ALA A 179 13.13 16.19 -6.66
C ALA A 179 14.31 15.82 -7.59
N GLN A 180 14.03 15.02 -8.63
CA GLN A 180 15.02 14.68 -9.66
C GLN A 180 15.45 15.90 -10.48
N ALA A 181 14.52 16.79 -10.82
CA ALA A 181 14.83 18.04 -11.52
C ALA A 181 15.72 18.96 -10.67
N MET A 182 15.44 19.07 -9.37
CA MET A 182 16.25 19.82 -8.41
C MET A 182 17.67 19.25 -8.28
N ASP A 183 17.79 17.93 -8.17
CA ASP A 183 19.10 17.27 -8.09
C ASP A 183 19.90 17.47 -9.39
N ALA A 184 19.25 17.34 -10.56
CA ALA A 184 19.88 17.60 -11.85
C ALA A 184 20.31 19.08 -12.00
N ALA A 185 19.50 20.03 -11.51
CA ALA A 185 19.85 21.44 -11.51
C ALA A 185 21.04 21.74 -10.59
N TYR A 186 21.07 21.10 -9.41
CA TYR A 186 22.19 21.21 -8.48
C TYR A 186 23.50 20.69 -9.10
N GLU A 187 23.47 19.52 -9.75
CA GLU A 187 24.65 18.98 -10.45
C GLU A 187 25.11 19.87 -11.60
N ARG A 188 24.18 20.38 -12.43
CA ARG A 188 24.50 21.30 -13.54
C ARG A 188 25.08 22.62 -13.07
N SER A 189 24.67 23.11 -11.89
CA SER A 189 25.16 24.39 -11.35
C SER A 189 26.66 24.37 -11.01
N GLY A 190 27.27 23.18 -10.92
CA GLY A 190 28.66 23.03 -10.48
C GLY A 190 28.88 23.37 -9.00
N LEU A 191 27.83 23.73 -8.26
CA LEU A 191 27.90 24.01 -6.82
C LEU A 191 28.37 22.77 -6.04
N ALA A 192 28.01 21.57 -6.50
CA ALA A 192 28.51 20.31 -5.94
C ALA A 192 30.05 20.18 -5.99
N LYS A 193 30.71 20.86 -6.96
CA LYS A 193 32.17 20.85 -7.16
C LYS A 193 32.84 22.11 -6.60
N SER A 194 32.07 23.08 -6.10
CA SER A 194 32.60 24.31 -5.55
C SER A 194 33.24 24.04 -4.19
N LYS A 195 34.44 24.58 -3.97
CA LYS A 195 35.11 24.61 -2.66
C LYS A 195 34.67 25.79 -1.79
N ALA A 196 33.80 26.66 -2.31
CA ALA A 196 33.29 27.80 -1.57
C ALA A 196 32.37 27.31 -0.44
N ALA A 197 32.62 27.76 0.78
CA ALA A 197 31.74 27.50 1.90
C ALA A 197 30.35 28.11 1.59
N PRO A 198 29.24 27.42 1.89
CA PRO A 198 27.91 28.01 1.79
C PRO A 198 27.84 29.28 2.65
N THR A 199 27.63 30.44 2.03
CA THR A 199 27.49 31.72 2.75
C THR A 199 26.03 32.07 2.89
N ASP A 200 25.65 32.56 4.06
CA ASP A 200 24.30 33.01 4.37
C ASP A 200 24.16 34.53 4.27
N ASP A 201 25.14 35.18 3.64
CA ASP A 201 25.19 36.64 3.48
C ASP A 201 23.96 37.20 2.76
N TRP A 202 23.31 36.40 1.91
CA TRP A 202 22.06 36.75 1.25
C TRP A 202 20.85 36.83 2.20
N ARG A 203 20.93 36.22 3.41
CA ARG A 203 19.92 36.35 4.47
C ARG A 203 20.13 37.57 5.37
N SER A 204 21.09 38.44 5.05
CA SER A 204 21.38 39.61 5.87
C SER A 204 20.13 40.49 6.04
N ALA A 205 19.61 40.51 7.27
CA ALA A 205 18.53 41.37 7.76
C ALA A 205 18.99 42.83 7.90
N ALA A 206 19.89 43.28 7.02
CA ALA A 206 20.27 44.68 6.93
C ALA A 206 19.12 45.41 6.25
N SER A 207 18.14 45.84 7.06
CA SER A 207 17.17 46.83 6.64
C SER A 207 17.93 48.00 6.03
N ILE A 208 17.68 48.30 4.75
CA ILE A 208 18.15 49.53 4.10
C ILE A 208 17.72 50.68 5.02
N PRO A 209 18.64 51.47 5.61
CA PRO A 209 18.26 52.58 6.45
C PRO A 209 17.41 53.54 5.61
N GLY A 210 16.15 53.72 6.00
CA GLY A 210 15.29 54.72 5.38
C GLY A 210 15.92 56.09 5.58
N TYR A 211 16.25 56.77 4.49
CA TYR A 211 16.69 58.16 4.52
C TYR A 211 15.56 58.99 5.15
N LEU A 212 15.86 59.70 6.23
CA LEU A 212 14.99 60.76 6.74
C LEU A 212 15.03 61.91 5.72
N GLU A 213 13.93 62.11 4.99
CA GLU A 213 13.73 63.34 4.22
C GLU A 213 13.66 64.52 5.19
N GLN A 214 14.51 65.54 4.95
CA GLN A 214 14.55 66.80 5.67
C GLN A 214 13.50 67.78 5.14
#